data_AF-A0A7C4ND21-F1
#
_entry.id   AF-A0A7C4ND21-F1
#
_cell.length_a   1.000
_cell.length_b   1.000
_cell.length_c   1.000
_cell.angle_alpha   90.00
_cell.angle_beta   90.00
_cell.angle_gamma   90.00
#
_symmetry.space_group_name_H-M   'P 1'
#
loop_
_entity.id
_entity.type
_entity.pdbx_description
1 polymer ?
#
loop_
_entity_poly.entity_id
_entity_poly.type
_entity_poly.pdbx_seq_one_letter_code
_entity_poly.pdbx_strand_id
1 'polypeptide(L)'
;MVDGKEPDDTRIVVSALIPNDGKLLLIKRGETPKRGYYSFPEGHLKRNESPLVGLARECKEEIGCSVEPLSSRVLVLEGPSNATLPDDYLERYWPPLNGRFGFHGYKTIDISSIELNGISGSSKRYIYIPCRLLSSPKETEAALEIVYLSPDEALELKFKGEVKLMPTTSLVLALIKLGEFTL
;
A
#
# COMPACT_ATOMS: atom_id res chain seq x y z
N MET A 1 19.27 -5.42 14.41
CA MET A 1 17.88 -4.97 14.16
C MET A 1 17.59 -5.28 12.70
N VAL A 2 16.77 -6.28 12.42
CA VAL A 2 16.45 -6.68 11.05
C VAL A 2 15.07 -6.11 10.73
N ASP A 3 14.97 -5.28 9.70
CA ASP A 3 13.73 -4.76 9.08
C ASP A 3 12.83 -3.78 9.87
N GLY A 4 13.32 -3.08 10.91
CA GLY A 4 12.50 -2.05 11.60
C GLY A 4 11.22 -2.60 12.24
N LYS A 5 11.15 -3.93 12.41
CA LYS A 5 9.97 -4.66 12.82
C LYS A 5 9.84 -4.67 14.34
N GLU A 6 8.69 -4.22 14.84
CA GLU A 6 8.37 -4.31 16.26
C GLU A 6 8.03 -5.76 16.67
N PRO A 7 8.20 -6.14 17.96
CA PRO A 7 7.94 -7.50 18.43
C PRO A 7 6.53 -8.02 18.11
N ASP A 8 5.56 -7.11 18.04
CA ASP A 8 4.14 -7.41 17.82
C ASP A 8 3.68 -7.26 16.37
N ASP A 9 4.58 -6.93 15.44
CA ASP A 9 4.23 -6.80 14.03
C ASP A 9 3.93 -8.16 13.40
N THR A 10 2.77 -8.23 12.75
CA THR A 10 2.40 -9.37 11.92
C THR A 10 3.07 -9.28 10.54
N ARG A 11 2.86 -10.30 9.69
CA ARG A 11 3.26 -10.26 8.27
C ARG A 11 2.16 -9.67 7.37
N ILE A 12 1.17 -9.02 7.97
CA ILE A 12 0.09 -8.33 7.29
C ILE A 12 0.37 -6.83 7.34
N VAL A 13 0.25 -6.19 6.19
CA VAL A 13 0.35 -4.74 6.02
C VAL A 13 -1.01 -4.24 5.57
N VAL A 14 -1.50 -3.18 6.20
CA VAL A 14 -2.70 -2.45 5.76
C VAL A 14 -2.25 -1.16 5.09
N SER A 15 -2.93 -0.80 4.00
CA SER A 15 -2.53 0.31 3.14
C SER A 15 -3.77 1.11 2.72
N ALA A 16 -3.69 2.44 2.84
CA ALA A 16 -4.81 3.34 2.62
C ALA A 16 -4.89 3.80 1.16
N LEU A 17 -5.99 3.47 0.48
CA LEU A 17 -6.30 4.02 -0.83
C LEU A 17 -7.27 5.19 -0.64
N ILE A 18 -6.73 6.41 -0.65
CA ILE A 18 -7.49 7.64 -0.39
C ILE A 18 -7.70 8.38 -1.72
N PRO A 19 -8.85 8.20 -2.38
CA PRO A 19 -9.16 8.90 -3.62
C PRO A 19 -9.48 10.38 -3.40
N ASN A 20 -9.06 11.21 -4.34
CA ASN A 20 -9.40 12.62 -4.43
C ASN A 20 -9.40 13.06 -5.91
N ASP A 21 -10.59 13.24 -6.49
CA ASP A 21 -10.78 13.74 -7.86
C ASP A 21 -9.96 13.00 -8.94
N GLY A 22 -10.11 11.67 -9.00
CA GLY A 22 -9.37 10.80 -9.93
C GLY A 22 -7.90 10.55 -9.56
N LYS A 23 -7.43 11.16 -8.47
CA LYS A 23 -6.09 10.98 -7.91
C LYS A 23 -6.12 10.18 -6.62
N LEU A 24 -4.95 9.72 -6.19
CA LEU A 24 -4.73 9.02 -4.94
C LEU A 24 -3.71 9.77 -4.09
N LEU A 25 -3.94 9.82 -2.78
CA LEU A 25 -2.94 10.31 -1.83
C LEU A 25 -1.75 9.34 -1.80
N LEU A 26 -0.57 9.86 -2.09
CA LEU A 26 0.71 9.19 -1.89
C LEU A 26 1.55 10.00 -0.90
N ILE A 27 2.36 9.30 -0.13
CA ILE A 27 3.34 9.89 0.78
C ILE A 27 4.75 9.60 0.29
N LYS A 28 5.65 10.56 0.48
CA LYS A 28 7.09 10.30 0.39
C LYS A 28 7.59 9.81 1.72
N ARG A 29 8.02 8.55 1.77
CA ARG A 29 8.42 7.85 2.99
C ARG A 29 9.58 8.56 3.70
N GLY A 30 9.41 8.80 4.99
CA GLY A 30 10.45 9.22 5.91
C GLY A 30 11.20 8.06 6.55
N GLU A 31 10.69 6.84 6.44
CA GLU A 31 11.26 5.71 7.18
C GLU A 31 12.11 4.79 6.30
N THR A 32 13.01 4.05 6.95
CA THR A 32 13.79 2.97 6.30
C THR A 32 13.08 1.63 6.47
N PRO A 33 13.21 0.69 5.51
CA PRO A 33 13.93 0.81 4.24
C PRO A 33 13.22 1.72 3.23
N LYS A 34 13.96 2.12 2.18
CA LYS A 34 13.46 2.92 1.06
C LYS A 34 12.88 4.30 1.47
N ARG A 35 13.56 5.00 2.40
CA ARG A 35 13.31 6.43 2.67
C ARG A 35 13.42 7.22 1.37
N GLY A 36 12.48 8.13 1.15
CA GLY A 36 12.35 8.95 -0.06
C GLY A 36 11.55 8.32 -1.20
N TYR A 37 11.13 7.05 -1.08
CA TYR A 37 10.22 6.43 -2.03
C TYR A 37 8.78 6.87 -1.75
N TYR A 38 7.98 6.93 -2.79
CA TYR A 38 6.55 7.17 -2.68
C TYR A 38 5.78 5.86 -2.46
N SER A 39 4.88 5.87 -1.50
CA SER A 39 3.94 4.79 -1.21
C SER A 39 2.57 5.35 -0.86
N PHE A 40 1.59 4.46 -0.69
CA PHE A 40 0.41 4.81 0.08
C PHE A 40 0.78 4.91 1.56
N PRO A 41 -0.02 5.60 2.41
CA PRO A 41 0.07 5.42 3.85
C PRO A 41 -0.16 3.94 4.19
N GLU A 42 0.78 3.32 4.88
CA GLU A 42 0.75 1.89 5.13
C GLU A 42 1.59 1.48 6.34
N GLY A 43 1.17 0.42 7.01
CA GLY A 43 1.97 -0.14 8.08
C GLY A 43 1.52 -1.52 8.53
N HIS A 44 2.31 -2.07 9.45
CA HIS A 44 2.14 -3.44 9.92
C HIS A 44 0.97 -3.55 10.89
N LEU A 45 0.08 -4.52 10.68
CA LEU A 45 -0.89 -4.86 11.71
C LEU A 45 -0.17 -5.42 12.93
N LYS A 46 -0.56 -4.94 14.11
CA LYS A 46 -0.15 -5.52 15.39
C LYS A 46 -0.91 -6.81 15.67
N ARG A 47 -0.38 -7.66 16.55
CA ARG A 47 -1.07 -8.89 17.00
C ARG A 47 -2.46 -8.55 17.52
N ASN A 48 -3.46 -9.32 17.09
CA ASN A 48 -4.88 -9.17 17.46
C ASN A 48 -5.51 -7.82 17.04
N GLU A 49 -4.85 -7.03 16.21
CA GLU A 49 -5.39 -5.78 15.65
C GLU A 49 -6.28 -6.09 14.43
N SER A 50 -7.46 -5.46 14.37
CA SER A 50 -8.30 -5.57 13.18
C SER A 50 -7.75 -4.70 12.03
N PRO A 51 -7.95 -5.07 10.76
CA PRO A 51 -7.45 -4.30 9.62
C PRO A 51 -7.85 -2.83 9.64
N LEU A 52 -9.11 -2.52 9.97
CA LEU A 52 -9.60 -1.14 9.99
C LEU A 52 -9.01 -0.32 11.14
N VAL A 53 -8.82 -0.94 12.31
CA VAL A 53 -8.17 -0.28 13.46
C VAL A 53 -6.71 0.02 13.15
N GLY A 54 -5.98 -0.95 12.60
CA GLY A 54 -4.60 -0.75 12.19
C GLY A 54 -4.48 0.32 11.12
N LEU A 55 -5.33 0.31 10.10
CA LEU A 55 -5.32 1.34 9.06
C LEU A 55 -5.51 2.75 9.63
N ALA A 56 -6.47 2.91 10.54
CA ALA A 56 -6.75 4.19 11.18
C ALA A 56 -5.59 4.68 12.07
N ARG A 57 -4.90 3.75 12.75
CA ARG A 57 -3.69 4.04 13.55
C ARG A 57 -2.53 4.48 12.65
N GLU A 58 -2.20 3.68 11.64
CA GLU A 58 -1.08 3.95 10.72
C GLU A 58 -1.29 5.29 9.99
N CYS A 59 -2.49 5.57 9.49
CA CYS A 59 -2.77 6.88 8.88
C CYS A 59 -2.61 8.04 9.87
N LYS A 60 -3.02 7.85 11.14
CA LYS A 60 -2.87 8.89 12.15
C LYS A 60 -1.39 9.15 12.48
N GLU A 61 -0.57 8.10 12.50
CA GLU A 61 0.88 8.17 12.74
C GLU A 61 1.60 8.82 11.55
N GLU A 62 1.34 8.34 10.32
CA GLU A 62 2.06 8.77 9.13
C GLU A 62 1.60 10.13 8.59
N ILE A 63 0.29 10.41 8.56
CA ILE A 63 -0.26 11.62 7.92
C ILE A 63 -1.07 12.49 8.88
N GLY A 64 -1.01 12.20 10.19
CA GLY A 64 -1.68 12.99 11.22
C GLY A 64 -3.22 12.98 11.14
N CYS A 65 -3.81 12.08 10.36
CA CYS A 65 -5.23 12.05 10.05
C CYS A 65 -5.79 10.63 10.15
N SER A 66 -6.95 10.49 10.79
CA SER A 66 -7.66 9.22 10.84
C SER A 66 -8.55 9.05 9.60
N VAL A 67 -8.90 7.81 9.28
CA VAL A 67 -9.64 7.44 8.07
C VAL A 67 -10.83 6.55 8.39
N GLU A 68 -11.83 6.58 7.51
CA GLU A 68 -12.97 5.67 7.52
C GLU A 68 -13.07 4.91 6.19
N PRO A 69 -13.43 3.61 6.20
CA PRO A 69 -13.58 2.84 4.98
C PRO A 69 -14.71 3.39 4.10
N LEU A 70 -14.49 3.42 2.79
CA LEU A 70 -15.49 3.80 1.78
C LEU A 70 -16.29 2.59 1.27
N SER A 71 -15.70 1.40 1.37
CA SER A 71 -16.26 0.16 0.84
C SER A 71 -15.79 -1.03 1.68
N SER A 72 -16.57 -2.12 1.67
CA SER A 72 -16.10 -3.41 2.19
C SER A 72 -15.19 -4.14 1.21
N ARG A 73 -15.17 -3.74 -0.07
CA ARG A 73 -14.36 -4.33 -1.13
C ARG A 73 -12.92 -3.82 -1.03
N VAL A 74 -11.97 -4.74 -0.88
CA VAL A 74 -10.54 -4.43 -0.71
C VAL A 74 -9.69 -5.23 -1.68
N LEU A 75 -8.53 -4.68 -2.06
CA LEU A 75 -7.54 -5.36 -2.88
C LEU A 75 -6.50 -6.03 -1.97
N VAL A 76 -6.25 -7.32 -2.19
CA VAL A 76 -5.23 -8.07 -1.46
C VAL A 76 -4.12 -8.46 -2.40
N LEU A 77 -2.87 -8.12 -2.03
CA LEU A 77 -1.66 -8.67 -2.63
C LEU A 77 -1.01 -9.65 -1.66
N GLU A 78 -0.57 -10.81 -2.15
CA GLU A 78 0.21 -11.76 -1.35
C GLU A 78 1.44 -12.23 -2.13
N GLY A 79 2.62 -12.09 -1.52
CA GLY A 79 3.89 -12.38 -2.19
C GLY A 79 5.11 -11.96 -1.36
N PRO A 80 6.28 -11.82 -1.99
CA PRO A 80 7.51 -11.37 -1.33
C PRO A 80 7.39 -10.02 -0.60
N SER A 81 8.36 -9.72 0.27
CA SER A 81 8.42 -8.44 0.97
C SER A 81 8.69 -7.29 -0.01
N ASN A 82 7.89 -6.22 0.06
CA ASN A 82 7.98 -5.02 -0.78
C ASN A 82 9.37 -4.36 -0.67
N ALA A 83 9.95 -4.39 0.54
CA ALA A 83 11.27 -3.87 0.83
C ALA A 83 12.40 -4.57 0.05
N THR A 84 12.23 -5.86 -0.29
CA THR A 84 13.25 -6.67 -0.97
C THR A 84 13.08 -6.70 -2.49
N LEU A 85 12.01 -6.11 -3.01
CA LEU A 85 11.73 -6.11 -4.44
C LEU A 85 12.61 -5.09 -5.19
N PRO A 86 13.09 -5.44 -6.40
CA PRO A 86 13.83 -4.50 -7.23
C PRO A 86 12.92 -3.38 -7.72
N ASP A 87 13.50 -2.22 -8.04
CA ASP A 87 12.73 -1.04 -8.46
C ASP A 87 11.99 -1.25 -9.77
N ASP A 88 12.51 -2.10 -10.65
CA ASP A 88 11.95 -2.41 -11.98
C ASP A 88 11.01 -3.63 -11.95
N TYR A 89 10.47 -4.00 -10.78
CA TYR A 89 9.61 -5.17 -10.61
C TYR A 89 8.33 -5.10 -11.44
N LEU A 90 7.71 -3.92 -11.54
CA LEU A 90 6.51 -3.73 -12.35
C LEU A 90 6.80 -4.06 -13.83
N GLU A 91 7.90 -3.52 -14.33
CA GLU A 91 8.35 -3.60 -15.71
C GLU A 91 8.71 -5.03 -16.10
N ARG A 92 9.39 -5.77 -15.21
CA ARG A 92 9.76 -7.18 -15.43
C ARG A 92 8.56 -8.11 -15.59
N TYR A 93 7.43 -7.77 -14.98
CA TYR A 93 6.25 -8.64 -14.89
C TYR A 93 4.99 -8.03 -15.51
N TRP A 94 5.14 -7.01 -16.35
CA TRP A 94 4.04 -6.42 -17.10
C TRP A 94 3.74 -7.24 -18.37
N PRO A 95 2.46 -7.49 -18.73
CA PRO A 95 1.25 -7.19 -17.96
C PRO A 95 0.95 -8.26 -16.88
N PRO A 96 0.06 -7.98 -15.92
CA PRO A 96 -0.44 -9.02 -15.01
C PRO A 96 -1.12 -10.15 -15.78
N LEU A 97 -1.04 -11.38 -15.26
CA LEU A 97 -1.63 -12.56 -15.89
C LEU A 97 -2.23 -13.49 -14.83
N ASN A 98 -3.46 -13.99 -15.07
CA ASN A 98 -4.14 -14.98 -14.24
C ASN A 98 -4.20 -14.62 -12.75
N GLY A 99 -4.57 -13.37 -12.42
CA GLY A 99 -4.64 -12.90 -11.03
C GLY A 99 -3.28 -12.77 -10.35
N ARG A 100 -2.21 -12.60 -11.12
CA ARG A 100 -0.85 -12.43 -10.59
C ARG A 100 -0.12 -11.27 -11.26
N PHE A 101 0.73 -10.61 -10.47
CA PHE A 101 1.73 -9.66 -10.93
C PHE A 101 3.09 -10.17 -10.46
N GLY A 102 3.79 -10.87 -11.36
CA GLY A 102 5.01 -11.62 -11.02
C GLY A 102 4.76 -12.65 -9.92
N PHE A 103 5.51 -12.52 -8.83
CA PHE A 103 5.40 -13.38 -7.66
C PHE A 103 4.29 -12.97 -6.68
N HIS A 104 3.55 -11.89 -6.96
CA HIS A 104 2.39 -11.49 -6.16
C HIS A 104 1.12 -12.06 -6.77
N GLY A 105 0.37 -12.84 -6.00
CA GLY A 105 -1.04 -13.06 -6.30
C GLY A 105 -1.84 -11.83 -5.89
N TYR A 106 -2.85 -11.47 -6.67
CA TYR A 106 -3.80 -10.42 -6.32
C TYR A 106 -5.23 -10.93 -6.41
N LYS A 107 -6.08 -10.43 -5.52
CA LYS A 107 -7.52 -10.70 -5.53
C LYS A 107 -8.28 -9.56 -4.89
N THR A 108 -9.52 -9.40 -5.32
CA THR A 108 -10.46 -8.49 -4.66
C THR A 108 -11.45 -9.29 -3.85
N ILE A 109 -11.63 -8.92 -2.59
CA ILE A 109 -12.51 -9.63 -1.65
C ILE A 109 -13.29 -8.65 -0.77
N ASP A 110 -14.30 -9.14 -0.08
CA ASP A 110 -14.91 -8.42 1.04
C ASP A 110 -13.97 -8.50 2.27
N ILE A 111 -13.79 -7.38 2.96
CA ILE A 111 -12.93 -7.27 4.14
C ILE A 111 -13.37 -8.22 5.27
N SER A 112 -14.66 -8.55 5.36
CA SER A 112 -15.18 -9.51 6.36
C SER A 112 -14.69 -10.94 6.10
N SER A 113 -14.22 -11.22 4.88
CA SER A 113 -13.72 -12.53 4.45
C SER A 113 -12.20 -12.66 4.59
N ILE A 114 -11.52 -11.65 5.17
CA ILE A 114 -10.08 -11.70 5.39
C ILE A 114 -9.76 -12.67 6.52
N GLU A 115 -8.99 -13.71 6.18
CA GLU A 115 -8.30 -14.52 7.18
C GLU A 115 -7.01 -13.79 7.60
N LEU A 116 -6.83 -13.53 8.90
CA LEU A 116 -5.63 -12.86 9.42
C LEU A 116 -4.53 -13.85 9.84
N ASN A 117 -4.80 -15.14 9.72
CA ASN A 117 -3.86 -16.22 10.03
C ASN A 117 -3.25 -16.80 8.73
N GLY A 118 -2.29 -17.71 8.89
CA GLY A 118 -1.84 -18.58 7.80
C GLY A 118 -0.74 -18.04 6.88
N ILE A 119 -0.13 -16.90 7.18
CA ILE A 119 1.04 -16.43 6.43
C ILE A 119 2.30 -17.09 7.00
N SER A 120 2.77 -18.13 6.32
CA SER A 120 4.01 -18.85 6.65
C SER A 120 5.17 -18.40 5.77
N GLY A 121 6.41 -18.62 6.25
CA GLY A 121 7.63 -18.36 5.49
C GLY A 121 7.97 -16.88 5.29
N SER A 122 8.54 -16.56 4.12
CA SER A 122 9.02 -15.21 3.77
C SER A 122 7.95 -14.28 3.19
N SER A 123 6.75 -14.78 2.87
CA SER A 123 5.68 -14.01 2.26
C SER A 123 5.08 -12.96 3.19
N LYS A 124 4.53 -11.89 2.60
CA LYS A 124 3.71 -10.86 3.25
C LYS A 124 2.35 -10.79 2.54
N ARG A 125 1.35 -10.30 3.27
CA ARG A 125 0.03 -9.95 2.73
C ARG A 125 -0.18 -8.44 2.89
N TYR A 126 -0.59 -7.79 1.83
CA TYR A 126 -0.93 -6.37 1.80
C TYR A 126 -2.41 -6.25 1.54
N ILE A 127 -3.11 -5.48 2.37
CA ILE A 127 -4.55 -5.23 2.27
C ILE A 127 -4.71 -3.75 1.95
N TYR A 128 -5.11 -3.44 0.74
CA TYR A 128 -5.35 -2.09 0.26
C TYR A 128 -6.83 -1.76 0.42
N ILE A 129 -7.12 -0.76 1.24
CA ILE A 129 -8.47 -0.44 1.73
C ILE A 129 -8.86 0.96 1.21
N PRO A 130 -9.89 1.06 0.35
CA PRO A 130 -10.48 2.34 -0.01
C PRO A 130 -11.04 3.05 1.22
N CYS A 131 -10.58 4.28 1.48
CA CYS A 131 -10.98 5.04 2.65
C CYS A 131 -11.02 6.55 2.38
N ARG A 132 -11.73 7.28 3.24
CA ARG A 132 -11.79 8.75 3.24
C ARG A 132 -11.09 9.31 4.47
N LEU A 133 -10.50 10.48 4.30
CA LEU A 133 -9.92 11.26 5.40
C LEU A 133 -11.03 11.88 6.25
N LEU A 134 -10.83 11.92 7.56
CA LEU A 134 -11.73 12.61 8.50
C LEU A 134 -11.33 14.07 8.76
N SER A 135 -10.12 14.44 8.39
CA SER A 135 -9.59 15.81 8.46
C SER A 135 -8.51 16.02 7.39
N SER A 136 -7.98 17.24 7.27
CA SER A 136 -6.83 17.49 6.41
C SER A 136 -5.61 16.68 6.88
N PRO A 137 -4.90 15.99 5.98
CA PRO A 137 -3.67 15.30 6.32
C PRO A 137 -2.51 16.30 6.44
N LYS A 138 -1.43 15.91 7.11
CA LYS A 138 -0.23 16.74 7.28
C LYS A 138 1.02 15.90 7.15
N GLU A 139 2.09 16.52 6.68
CA GLU A 139 3.42 15.93 6.70
C GLU A 139 3.87 15.62 8.13
N THR A 140 4.64 14.56 8.27
CA THR A 140 5.20 14.09 9.54
C THR A 140 6.64 13.61 9.32
N GLU A 141 7.30 13.11 10.36
CA GLU A 141 8.60 12.47 10.20
C GLU A 141 8.55 11.20 9.34
N ALA A 142 7.39 10.51 9.32
CA ALA A 142 7.16 9.30 8.53
C ALA A 142 6.63 9.60 7.10
N ALA A 143 5.94 10.72 6.89
CA ALA A 143 5.52 11.21 5.58
C ALA A 143 6.11 12.60 5.30
N LEU A 144 7.25 12.62 4.60
CA LEU A 144 8.02 13.85 4.33
C LEU A 144 7.36 14.78 3.31
N GLU A 145 6.42 14.24 2.54
CA GLU A 145 5.70 14.95 1.48
C GLU A 145 4.37 14.23 1.26
N ILE A 146 3.29 14.97 1.02
CA ILE A 146 1.98 14.43 0.65
C ILE A 146 1.59 14.96 -0.72
N VAL A 147 1.33 14.06 -1.66
CA VAL A 147 0.94 14.40 -3.02
C VAL A 147 -0.34 13.68 -3.43
N TYR A 148 -1.07 14.26 -4.37
CA TYR A 148 -2.17 13.59 -5.05
C TYR A 148 -1.79 13.38 -6.51
N LEU A 149 -1.70 12.11 -6.91
CA LEU A 149 -1.38 11.72 -8.28
C LEU A 149 -2.38 10.68 -8.77
N SER A 150 -2.83 10.82 -10.01
CA SER A 150 -3.53 9.75 -10.70
C SER A 150 -2.59 8.55 -10.92
N PRO A 151 -3.14 7.34 -11.10
CA PRO A 151 -2.33 6.17 -11.46
C PRO A 151 -1.43 6.40 -12.68
N ASP A 152 -1.93 7.09 -13.71
CA ASP A 152 -1.17 7.43 -14.91
C ASP A 152 -0.01 8.38 -14.61
N GLU A 153 -0.27 9.51 -13.93
CA GLU A 153 0.76 10.49 -13.56
C GLU A 153 1.87 9.83 -12.72
N ALA A 154 1.50 9.06 -11.69
CA ALA A 154 2.47 8.43 -10.80
C ALA A 154 3.37 7.41 -11.53
N LEU A 155 2.78 6.57 -12.39
CA LEU A 155 3.54 5.60 -13.19
C LEU A 155 4.42 6.29 -14.24
N GLU A 156 3.93 7.36 -14.88
CA GLU A 156 4.72 8.14 -15.84
C GLU A 156 5.94 8.78 -15.18
N LEU A 157 5.77 9.44 -14.03
CA LEU A 157 6.89 10.02 -13.27
C LEU A 157 7.91 8.95 -12.87
N LYS A 158 7.46 7.75 -12.48
CA LYS A 158 8.34 6.61 -12.21
C LYS A 158 9.15 6.21 -13.45
N PHE A 159 8.50 6.05 -14.60
CA PHE A 159 9.17 5.61 -15.83
C PHE A 159 10.16 6.64 -16.36
N LYS A 160 9.92 7.94 -16.13
CA LYS A 160 10.88 9.01 -16.40
C LYS A 160 12.03 9.08 -15.38
N GLY A 161 11.95 8.33 -14.28
CA GLY A 161 12.92 8.34 -13.20
C GLY A 161 12.85 9.57 -12.29
N GLU A 162 11.77 10.36 -12.40
CA GLU A 162 11.56 11.58 -11.60
C GLU A 162 11.16 11.26 -10.16
N VAL A 163 10.46 10.14 -9.96
CA VAL A 163 10.13 9.61 -8.63
C VAL A 163 10.49 8.13 -8.52
N LYS A 164 10.70 7.70 -7.28
CA LYS A 164 10.80 6.28 -6.93
C LYS A 164 9.53 5.85 -6.24
N LEU A 165 8.75 4.97 -6.85
CA LEU A 165 7.59 4.34 -6.20
C LEU A 165 8.04 3.05 -5.50
N MET A 166 7.42 2.73 -4.38
CA MET A 166 7.52 1.38 -3.82
C MET A 166 7.00 0.35 -4.85
N PRO A 167 7.66 -0.82 -4.98
CA PRO A 167 7.25 -1.82 -5.97
C PRO A 167 5.78 -2.24 -5.87
N THR A 168 5.25 -2.57 -4.69
CA THR A 168 3.82 -2.94 -4.55
C THR A 168 2.89 -1.76 -4.80
N THR A 169 3.27 -0.53 -4.46
CA THR A 169 2.53 0.69 -4.85
C THR A 169 2.41 0.78 -6.38
N SER A 170 3.49 0.50 -7.10
CA SER A 170 3.48 0.48 -8.58
C SER A 170 2.51 -0.58 -9.12
N LEU A 171 2.45 -1.76 -8.50
CA LEU A 171 1.51 -2.83 -8.88
C LEU A 171 0.06 -2.41 -8.67
N VAL A 172 -0.26 -1.78 -7.54
CA VAL A 172 -1.63 -1.35 -7.24
C VAL A 172 -2.09 -0.23 -8.18
N LEU A 173 -1.24 0.76 -8.44
CA LEU A 173 -1.55 1.80 -9.42
C LEU A 173 -1.80 1.20 -10.80
N ALA A 174 -0.98 0.22 -11.21
CA ALA A 174 -1.18 -0.53 -12.45
C ALA A 174 -2.52 -1.28 -12.50
N LEU A 175 -2.89 -1.98 -11.42
CA LEU A 175 -4.16 -2.72 -11.33
C LEU A 175 -5.36 -1.78 -11.38
N ILE A 176 -5.30 -0.62 -10.73
CA ILE A 176 -6.35 0.40 -10.79
C ILE A 176 -6.47 0.95 -12.21
N LYS A 177 -5.34 1.29 -12.85
CA LYS A 177 -5.31 1.76 -14.26
C LYS A 177 -5.91 0.74 -15.23
N LEU A 178 -5.68 -0.55 -15.01
CA LEU A 178 -6.21 -1.64 -15.83
C LEU A 178 -7.69 -1.96 -15.54
N GLY A 179 -8.29 -1.36 -14.51
CA GLY A 179 -9.66 -1.64 -14.10
C GLY A 179 -9.84 -2.94 -13.31
N GLU A 180 -8.75 -3.59 -12.87
CA GLU A 180 -8.78 -4.80 -12.04
C GLU A 180 -9.28 -4.52 -10.61
N PHE A 181 -9.17 -3.25 -10.18
CA PHE A 181 -9.72 -2.76 -8.93
C PHE A 181 -10.26 -1.33 -9.10
N THR A 182 -11.45 -1.07 -8.56
CA THR A 182 -12.14 0.23 -8.65
C THR A 182 -12.36 0.79 -7.23
N LEU A 183 -12.17 2.10 -7.09
CA LEU A 183 -12.27 2.86 -5.84
C LEU A 183 -13.67 3.43 -5.61
#